data_AF-A0A941RA17-F1
#
_entry.id   AF-A0A941RA17-F1
#
_cell.length_a   1.000
_cell.length_b   1.000
_cell.length_c   1.000
_cell.angle_alpha   90.00
_cell.angle_beta   90.00
_cell.angle_gamma   90.00
#
_symmetry.space_group_name_H-M   'P 1'
#
loop_
_entity.id
_entity.type
_entity.pdbx_description
1 polymer ?
#
loop_
_entity_poly.entity_id
_entity_poly.type
_entity_poly.pdbx_seq_one_letter_code
_entity_poly.pdbx_strand_id
1 'polypeptide(L)'
;MRRLLPFVLGFAVSGLLTPVGYVVAKETDGDVPLTGISVSLQPDLFTGTLTSSIPIEVPLGRNGMQPNLAISYESAGGNGWVGVGWKLEMGAIERQTRWGVLYQPTAAEEQAGKVYAIRMNGVSTDLVQDTVDPLLYHEKIKRSFLRVKKLSLDGTAGWEITDTKGTKYKFGAGVATRIQGSVSGLGTQIFKWCLEEIRDRDGNYMKMTYTPDQGQGYLSQIDYTGNGTGIGPNAPSNMVKFHLEDRTDKPVMYTSYFPITTAKRLKTIEIRAGGNSVSAYKFMYSAGTEASIFTGVQRFGKDATVSGTGVISGGTALPPHSMTYSSSIDAFSNNSWLTVAGWAGNTYPIATGDFNGDGKNDVLVNAIPSGNYHVLLSNGAGFTNGVWLTVPSWANFTLPMAVGDFDGDGKSDVLVNVNQSGAYDVLLSNGSSFTRQNWLTVPGWAGTTVLPMAVGDFNGDGKSDVL
;
A
#
# COMPACT_ATOMS: atom_id res chain seq x y z
N MET A 1 -12.21 -0.25 -9.22
CA MET A 1 -12.21 1.23 -9.13
C MET A 1 -11.65 1.68 -7.79
N ARG A 2 -10.41 2.18 -7.75
CA ARG A 2 -9.89 2.90 -6.57
C ARG A 2 -10.39 4.34 -6.66
N ARG A 3 -11.12 4.80 -5.64
CA ARG A 3 -11.56 6.20 -5.54
C ARG A 3 -10.32 7.06 -5.25
N LEU A 4 -9.88 7.84 -6.24
CA LEU A 4 -9.04 9.01 -5.99
C LEU A 4 -9.94 10.09 -5.40
N LEU A 5 -9.70 10.47 -4.15
CA LEU A 5 -10.38 11.60 -3.51
C LEU A 5 -9.61 12.88 -3.88
N PRO A 6 -10.18 13.80 -4.69
CA PRO A 6 -9.53 15.09 -4.97
C PRO A 6 -9.58 15.98 -3.72
N PHE A 7 -8.42 16.48 -3.28
CA PHE A 7 -8.21 17.03 -1.94
C PHE A 7 -7.98 18.54 -1.90
N VAL A 8 -8.46 19.20 -0.84
CA VAL A 8 -8.07 20.56 -0.43
C VAL A 8 -7.64 20.50 1.04
N LEU A 9 -6.40 20.91 1.33
CA LEU A 9 -5.87 20.95 2.70
C LEU A 9 -6.11 22.34 3.32
N GLY A 10 -7.03 22.43 4.29
CA GLY A 10 -7.14 23.60 5.16
C GLY A 10 -6.42 23.34 6.48
N PHE A 11 -5.34 24.04 6.76
CA PHE A 11 -4.75 24.08 8.11
C PHE A 11 -5.45 25.16 8.93
N ALA A 12 -6.08 24.76 10.03
CA ALA A 12 -6.55 25.68 11.05
C ALA A 12 -5.82 25.38 12.36
N VAL A 13 -5.03 26.35 12.84
CA VAL A 13 -4.71 26.43 14.27
C VAL A 13 -5.94 27.07 14.91
N SER A 14 -6.88 26.28 15.41
CA SER A 14 -8.05 26.83 16.10
C SER A 14 -7.69 27.15 17.55
N GLY A 15 -7.47 28.44 17.80
CA GLY A 15 -7.26 28.98 19.13
C GLY A 15 -7.43 30.50 19.12
N LEU A 16 -8.67 30.96 19.34
CA LEU A 16 -8.92 32.34 19.75
C LEU A 16 -8.24 32.54 21.11
N LEU A 17 -7.27 33.44 21.15
CA LEU A 17 -6.62 33.90 22.38
C LEU A 17 -7.64 34.67 23.23
N THR A 18 -8.30 33.99 24.15
CA THR A 18 -8.84 34.64 25.36
C THR A 18 -7.86 34.41 26.50
N PRO A 19 -7.39 35.47 27.19
CA PRO A 19 -6.42 35.31 28.26
C PRO A 19 -7.15 34.77 29.50
N VAL A 20 -7.14 33.46 29.66
CA VAL A 20 -7.35 32.80 30.95
C VAL A 20 -6.04 32.10 31.28
N GLY A 21 -5.45 32.47 32.41
CA GLY A 21 -4.07 32.13 32.76
C GLY A 21 -3.75 30.63 32.64
N TYR A 22 -2.83 30.31 31.73
CA TYR A 22 -2.21 28.99 31.67
C TYR A 22 -0.90 29.01 32.45
N VAL A 23 -0.78 28.09 33.39
CA VAL A 23 0.52 27.68 33.94
C VAL A 23 1.28 27.03 32.79
N VAL A 24 2.28 27.74 32.28
CA VAL A 24 3.12 27.33 31.15
C VAL A 24 3.95 26.11 31.56
N ALA A 25 4.03 25.12 30.67
CA ALA A 25 4.90 23.97 30.84
C ALA A 25 6.35 24.45 30.99
N LYS A 26 6.92 24.26 32.19
CA LYS A 26 8.33 24.57 32.46
C LYS A 26 9.23 23.49 31.85
N GLU A 27 9.59 23.69 30.59
CA GLU A 27 10.71 23.00 29.93
C GLU A 27 11.83 24.04 29.78
N THR A 28 12.73 24.12 30.78
CA THR A 28 13.97 24.94 30.87
C THR A 28 13.85 26.45 31.18
N ASP A 29 14.82 26.96 31.95
CA ASP A 29 14.92 28.33 32.50
C ASP A 29 15.43 29.34 31.44
N GLY A 30 14.86 29.32 30.23
CA GLY A 30 15.19 30.26 29.17
C GLY A 30 14.03 30.46 28.20
N ASP A 31 13.75 31.71 27.86
CA ASP A 31 12.74 32.09 26.86
C ASP A 31 13.17 31.61 25.46
N VAL A 32 12.91 30.34 25.16
CA VAL A 32 13.02 29.77 23.82
C VAL A 32 11.62 29.67 23.23
N PRO A 33 11.38 30.08 21.97
CA PRO A 33 10.08 29.95 21.34
C PRO A 33 9.58 28.50 21.39
N LEU A 34 8.32 28.32 21.79
CA LEU A 34 7.68 27.00 21.81
C LEU A 34 7.56 26.47 20.37
N THR A 35 8.33 25.44 20.03
CA THR A 35 8.19 24.76 18.73
C THR A 35 7.04 23.75 18.81
N GLY A 36 6.02 23.92 17.97
CA GLY A 36 4.94 22.94 17.82
C GLY A 36 5.38 21.67 17.07
N ILE A 37 4.43 20.81 16.74
CA ILE A 37 4.69 19.65 15.89
C ILE A 37 5.06 20.14 14.48
N SER A 38 6.28 19.86 14.05
CA SER A 38 6.77 20.21 12.71
C SER A 38 6.12 19.31 11.66
N VAL A 39 5.56 19.89 10.60
CA VAL A 39 4.96 19.14 9.49
C VAL A 39 5.59 19.59 8.20
N SER A 40 6.01 18.63 7.39
CA SER A 40 6.47 18.87 6.02
C SER A 40 5.36 18.53 5.03
N LEU A 41 5.26 19.32 3.96
CA LEU A 41 4.37 19.06 2.83
C LEU A 41 5.21 19.20 1.56
N GLN A 42 5.27 18.13 0.79
CA GLN A 42 6.02 18.14 -0.45
C GLN A 42 5.25 17.35 -1.52
N PRO A 43 5.03 17.92 -2.72
CA PRO A 43 4.67 17.12 -3.86
C PRO A 43 5.87 16.28 -4.28
N ASP A 44 5.65 15.00 -4.56
CA ASP A 44 6.63 14.20 -5.27
C ASP A 44 6.51 14.52 -6.76
N LEU A 45 7.55 15.19 -7.29
CA LEU A 45 7.54 15.72 -8.66
C LEU A 45 7.56 14.63 -9.73
N PHE A 46 7.91 13.38 -9.38
CA PHE A 46 7.94 12.27 -10.32
C PHE A 46 6.60 11.54 -10.38
N THR A 47 5.95 11.34 -9.24
CA THR A 47 4.71 10.58 -9.12
C THR A 47 3.45 11.45 -9.09
N GLY A 48 3.59 12.76 -8.87
CA GLY A 48 2.47 13.68 -8.66
C GLY A 48 1.72 13.46 -7.35
N THR A 49 2.22 12.59 -6.47
CA THR A 49 1.59 12.30 -5.17
C THR A 49 1.89 13.42 -4.17
N LEU A 50 0.94 13.68 -3.28
CA LEU A 50 1.17 14.53 -2.12
C LEU A 50 1.77 13.69 -1.00
N THR A 51 2.89 14.16 -0.45
CA THR A 51 3.53 13.54 0.71
C THR A 51 3.55 14.50 1.90
N SER A 52 3.41 13.94 3.10
CA SER A 52 3.58 14.68 4.35
C SER A 52 4.22 13.79 5.40
N SER A 53 4.87 14.39 6.39
CA SER A 53 5.48 13.64 7.49
C SER A 53 5.34 14.40 8.80
N ILE A 54 4.98 13.66 9.85
CA ILE A 54 4.91 14.13 11.23
C ILE A 54 5.89 13.32 12.07
N PRO A 55 7.01 13.92 12.50
CA PRO A 55 8.01 13.26 13.32
C PRO A 55 7.47 12.98 14.72
N ILE A 56 7.91 11.88 15.30
CA ILE A 56 7.67 11.52 16.70
C ILE A 56 9.01 11.67 17.42
N GLU A 57 9.13 12.73 18.21
CA GLU A 57 10.37 13.02 18.94
C GLU A 57 10.61 11.97 20.02
N VAL A 58 11.83 11.44 20.06
CA VAL A 58 12.29 10.50 21.08
C VAL A 58 13.60 10.99 21.71
N PRO A 59 13.86 10.67 22.99
CA PRO A 59 15.17 10.90 23.59
C PRO A 59 16.31 10.27 22.80
N LEU A 60 17.50 10.87 22.89
CA LEU A 60 18.69 10.38 22.22
C LEU A 60 19.10 9.00 22.75
N GLY A 61 19.62 8.18 21.84
CA GLY A 61 20.19 6.87 22.13
C GLY A 61 21.69 6.94 22.36
N ARG A 62 22.27 5.82 22.81
CA ARG A 62 23.73 5.70 22.88
C ARG A 62 24.32 5.82 21.48
N ASN A 63 25.29 6.72 21.30
CA ASN A 63 25.95 6.97 20.02
C ASN A 63 24.98 7.24 18.84
N GLY A 64 23.84 7.88 19.10
CA GLY A 64 22.83 8.14 18.07
C GLY A 64 21.92 6.95 17.71
N MET A 65 21.97 5.85 18.47
CA MET A 65 21.10 4.66 18.32
C MET A 65 19.71 4.88 18.95
N GLN A 66 18.97 5.90 18.47
CA GLN A 66 17.55 6.08 18.77
C GLN A 66 16.69 5.77 17.53
N PRO A 67 15.43 5.37 17.70
CA PRO A 67 14.55 5.16 16.57
C PRO A 67 14.23 6.49 15.87
N ASN A 68 14.32 6.50 14.54
CA ASN A 68 13.88 7.63 13.72
C ASN A 68 12.42 7.42 13.34
N LEU A 69 11.50 8.00 14.12
CA LEU A 69 10.06 7.77 13.98
C LEU A 69 9.37 8.96 13.31
N ALA A 70 8.56 8.66 12.31
CA ALA A 70 7.60 9.60 11.75
C ALA A 70 6.41 8.85 11.19
N ILE A 71 5.20 9.38 11.40
CA ILE A 71 4.07 8.97 10.57
C ILE A 71 4.17 9.72 9.24
N SER A 72 4.01 8.99 8.15
CA SER A 72 4.15 9.54 6.80
C SER A 72 2.85 9.36 6.04
N TYR A 73 2.45 10.39 5.31
CA TYR A 73 1.30 10.41 4.43
C TYR A 73 1.73 10.34 2.99
N GLU A 74 0.94 9.63 2.20
CA GLU A 74 1.03 9.59 0.74
C GLU A 74 -0.39 9.53 0.18
N SER A 75 -0.73 10.43 -0.75
CA SER A 75 -2.11 10.53 -1.28
C SER A 75 -2.60 9.27 -2.00
N ALA A 76 -1.68 8.49 -2.58
CA ALA A 76 -1.97 7.19 -3.19
C ALA A 76 -1.92 6.02 -2.18
N GLY A 77 -1.63 6.31 -0.91
CA GLY A 77 -1.47 5.31 0.14
C GLY A 77 -2.79 4.63 0.49
N GLY A 78 -2.72 3.31 0.69
CA GLY A 78 -3.87 2.49 1.08
C GLY A 78 -4.30 2.70 2.54
N ASN A 79 -5.25 1.89 2.98
CA ASN A 79 -5.73 1.88 4.37
C ASN A 79 -4.82 0.98 5.23
N GLY A 80 -4.11 1.59 6.19
CA GLY A 80 -3.19 0.90 7.10
C GLY A 80 -3.58 1.05 8.57
N TRP A 81 -2.73 0.58 9.48
CA TRP A 81 -2.94 0.64 10.92
C TRP A 81 -2.82 2.06 11.52
N VAL A 82 -2.41 3.06 10.73
CA VAL A 82 -2.44 4.49 11.11
C VAL A 82 -3.60 5.23 10.43
N GLY A 83 -4.36 4.55 9.56
CA GLY A 83 -5.45 5.12 8.76
C GLY A 83 -5.14 5.18 7.27
N VAL A 84 -6.10 5.70 6.49
CA VAL A 84 -5.98 5.84 5.03
C VAL A 84 -4.87 6.82 4.65
N GLY A 85 -3.94 6.40 3.79
CA GLY A 85 -2.83 7.20 3.30
C GLY A 85 -1.67 7.36 4.30
N TRP A 86 -1.86 7.00 5.57
CA TRP A 86 -0.87 7.14 6.63
C TRP A 86 -0.18 5.81 6.93
N LYS A 87 1.15 5.86 7.05
CA LYS A 87 2.00 4.72 7.39
C LYS A 87 2.97 5.06 8.50
N LEU A 88 3.27 4.05 9.31
CA LEU A 88 4.36 4.02 10.28
C LEU A 88 5.02 2.64 10.15
N GLU A 89 6.26 2.62 9.69
CA GLU A 89 7.01 1.37 9.50
C GLU A 89 8.47 1.58 9.90
N MET A 90 9.04 0.62 10.63
CA MET A 90 10.46 0.62 11.02
C MET A 90 11.35 0.04 9.92
N GLY A 91 10.81 -0.92 9.19
CA GLY A 91 11.47 -1.60 8.07
C GLY A 91 11.08 -3.06 8.00
N ALA A 92 11.19 -3.64 6.81
CA ALA A 92 10.92 -5.04 6.56
C ALA A 92 11.58 -5.53 5.27
N ILE A 93 11.71 -6.86 5.17
CA ILE A 93 11.83 -7.55 3.89
C ILE A 93 10.49 -8.23 3.63
N GLU A 94 9.92 -8.06 2.44
CA GLU A 94 8.63 -8.64 2.07
C GLU A 94 8.68 -9.30 0.70
N ARG A 95 7.80 -10.28 0.49
CA ARG A 95 7.61 -10.83 -0.85
C ARG A 95 6.93 -9.79 -1.74
N GLN A 96 7.36 -9.71 -2.99
CA GLN A 96 6.73 -8.83 -3.97
C GLN A 96 5.35 -9.34 -4.35
N THR A 97 4.45 -8.40 -4.64
CA THR A 97 3.08 -8.69 -5.09
C THR A 97 2.85 -8.30 -6.55
N ARG A 98 3.86 -7.73 -7.23
CA ARG A 98 3.75 -7.24 -8.62
C ARG A 98 3.56 -8.37 -9.64
N TRP A 99 4.03 -9.57 -9.32
CA TRP A 99 4.11 -10.72 -10.24
C TRP A 99 3.37 -11.94 -9.68
N GLY A 100 2.36 -11.71 -8.83
CA GLY A 100 1.89 -12.71 -7.88
C GLY A 100 2.93 -12.99 -6.79
N VAL A 101 2.50 -13.65 -5.71
CA VAL A 101 3.42 -14.00 -4.62
C VAL A 101 4.06 -15.36 -4.89
N LEU A 102 5.37 -15.34 -5.17
CA LEU A 102 6.15 -16.55 -5.42
C LEU A 102 6.67 -17.14 -4.10
N TYR A 103 6.04 -18.22 -3.63
CA TYR A 103 6.49 -18.97 -2.44
C TYR A 103 7.50 -20.07 -2.75
N GLN A 104 7.48 -20.60 -3.96
CA GLN A 104 8.43 -21.58 -4.49
C GLN A 104 9.08 -21.06 -5.78
N PRO A 105 9.82 -19.94 -5.72
CA PRO A 105 10.42 -19.35 -6.91
C PRO A 105 11.52 -20.26 -7.48
N THR A 106 11.66 -20.23 -8.80
CA THR A 106 12.81 -20.74 -9.52
C THR A 106 14.04 -19.83 -9.33
N ALA A 107 15.24 -20.36 -9.59
CA ALA A 107 16.47 -19.56 -9.55
C ALA A 107 16.43 -18.36 -10.51
N ALA A 108 15.80 -18.52 -11.68
CA ALA A 108 15.63 -17.45 -12.64
C ALA A 108 14.74 -16.31 -12.11
N GLU A 109 13.70 -16.62 -11.34
CA GLU A 109 12.81 -15.61 -10.74
C GLU A 109 13.47 -14.86 -9.58
N GLU A 110 14.23 -15.57 -8.75
CA GLU A 110 15.07 -14.98 -7.69
C GLU A 110 16.13 -14.03 -8.29
N GLN A 111 16.79 -14.45 -9.38
CA GLN A 111 17.80 -13.64 -10.08
C GLN A 111 17.21 -12.50 -10.93
N ALA A 112 15.96 -12.62 -11.38
CA ALA A 112 15.24 -11.52 -12.03
C ALA A 112 14.77 -10.44 -11.03
N GLY A 113 14.87 -10.74 -9.74
CA GLY A 113 14.42 -9.90 -8.63
C GLY A 113 12.91 -9.73 -8.59
N LYS A 114 12.18 -10.84 -8.77
CA LYS A 114 10.72 -10.89 -8.69
C LYS A 114 10.19 -11.29 -7.32
N VAL A 115 11.06 -11.71 -6.40
CA VAL A 115 10.64 -12.43 -5.18
C VAL A 115 10.57 -11.53 -3.97
N TYR A 116 11.64 -10.80 -3.65
CA TYR A 116 11.72 -10.01 -2.41
C TYR A 116 11.96 -8.52 -2.70
N ALA A 117 11.48 -7.68 -1.78
CA ALA A 117 11.83 -6.27 -1.72
C ALA A 117 12.13 -5.86 -0.27
N ILE A 118 13.04 -4.90 -0.11
CA ILE A 118 13.26 -4.21 1.15
C ILE A 118 12.33 -2.99 1.19
N ARG A 119 11.75 -2.73 2.36
CA ARG A 119 11.11 -1.46 2.74
C ARG A 119 11.87 -0.94 3.96
N MET A 120 12.67 0.12 3.83
CA MET A 120 13.39 0.69 4.97
C MET A 120 13.64 2.18 4.74
N ASN A 121 13.46 3.01 5.77
CA ASN A 121 13.67 4.46 5.70
C ASN A 121 12.89 5.15 4.57
N GLY A 122 11.64 4.73 4.33
CA GLY A 122 10.80 5.28 3.26
C GLY A 122 11.22 4.88 1.84
N VAL A 123 12.30 4.12 1.68
CA VAL A 123 12.78 3.62 0.39
C VAL A 123 12.36 2.17 0.21
N SER A 124 12.02 1.84 -1.04
CA SER A 124 11.85 0.45 -1.45
C SER A 124 12.78 0.08 -2.58
N THR A 125 13.35 -1.12 -2.48
CA THR A 125 14.19 -1.70 -3.53
C THR A 125 13.91 -3.18 -3.67
N ASP A 126 13.83 -3.63 -4.91
CA ASP A 126 13.77 -5.05 -5.26
C ASP A 126 15.14 -5.70 -4.98
N LEU A 127 15.12 -6.96 -4.55
CA LEU A 127 16.31 -7.76 -4.29
C LEU A 127 16.54 -8.78 -5.39
N VAL A 128 17.80 -8.98 -5.75
CA VAL A 128 18.28 -10.00 -6.70
C VAL A 128 19.20 -10.95 -5.97
N GLN A 129 18.99 -12.26 -6.13
CA GLN A 129 19.84 -13.29 -5.56
C GLN A 129 21.20 -13.34 -6.27
N ASP A 130 22.26 -13.57 -5.51
CA ASP A 130 23.60 -13.80 -6.03
C ASP A 130 23.68 -15.12 -6.82
N THR A 131 24.50 -15.15 -7.88
CA THR A 131 24.61 -16.33 -8.75
C THR A 131 25.43 -17.47 -8.16
N VAL A 132 26.20 -17.22 -7.10
CA VAL A 132 27.10 -18.19 -6.47
C VAL A 132 26.57 -18.63 -5.11
N ASP A 133 26.19 -17.68 -4.24
CA ASP A 133 25.65 -17.99 -2.91
C ASP A 133 24.13 -17.71 -2.84
N PRO A 134 23.27 -18.75 -2.77
CA PRO A 134 21.82 -18.57 -2.74
C PRO A 134 21.29 -17.88 -1.48
N LEU A 135 22.14 -17.67 -0.46
CA LEU A 135 21.81 -16.88 0.73
C LEU A 135 22.14 -15.39 0.57
N LEU A 136 22.91 -14.99 -0.44
CA LEU A 136 23.28 -13.60 -0.65
C LEU A 136 22.39 -12.93 -1.69
N TYR A 137 22.05 -11.68 -1.41
CA TYR A 137 21.22 -10.83 -2.25
C TYR A 137 21.83 -9.44 -2.35
N HIS A 138 21.48 -8.73 -3.41
CA HIS A 138 21.82 -7.31 -3.57
C HIS A 138 20.62 -6.53 -4.12
N GLU A 139 20.66 -5.21 -3.96
CA GLU A 139 19.67 -4.31 -4.57
C GLU A 139 19.71 -4.48 -6.10
N LYS A 140 18.54 -4.61 -6.74
CA LYS A 140 18.41 -4.65 -8.20
C LYS A 140 19.00 -3.38 -8.84
N ILE A 141 18.71 -2.23 -8.24
CA ILE A 141 19.33 -0.95 -8.57
C ILE A 141 20.19 -0.55 -7.38
N LYS A 142 21.51 -0.67 -7.51
CA LYS A 142 22.45 -0.39 -6.41
C LYS A 142 22.43 1.10 -6.06
N ARG A 143 22.09 1.41 -4.81
CA ARG A 143 22.10 2.78 -4.27
C ARG A 143 22.80 2.84 -2.92
N SER A 144 22.47 1.89 -2.06
CA SER A 144 22.85 1.93 -0.64
C SER A 144 24.04 1.02 -0.33
N PHE A 145 24.46 0.19 -1.29
CA PHE A 145 25.57 -0.77 -1.17
C PHE A 145 25.42 -1.70 0.05
N LEU A 146 24.18 -2.10 0.33
CA LEU A 146 23.85 -3.00 1.43
C LEU A 146 24.32 -4.43 1.12
N ARG A 147 24.86 -5.11 2.12
CA ARG A 147 25.03 -6.57 2.07
C ARG A 147 23.78 -7.21 2.65
N VAL A 148 23.02 -7.91 1.82
CA VAL A 148 21.76 -8.56 2.22
C VAL A 148 21.97 -10.07 2.26
N LYS A 149 21.70 -10.69 3.41
CA LYS A 149 21.88 -12.12 3.61
C LYS A 149 20.64 -12.76 4.21
N LYS A 150 20.12 -13.78 3.54
CA LYS A 150 19.15 -14.72 4.10
C LYS A 150 19.87 -15.65 5.06
N LEU A 151 19.32 -15.88 6.26
CA LEU A 151 20.00 -16.67 7.30
C LEU A 151 19.75 -18.17 7.17
N SER A 152 18.74 -18.58 6.42
CA SER A 152 18.44 -19.96 6.04
C SER A 152 17.73 -20.00 4.68
N LEU A 153 17.86 -21.10 3.93
CA LEU A 153 17.26 -21.20 2.58
C LEU A 153 15.74 -21.06 2.60
N ASP A 154 15.07 -21.60 3.62
CA ASP A 154 13.63 -21.49 3.86
C ASP A 154 13.19 -20.12 4.42
N GLY A 155 14.14 -19.28 4.85
CA GLY A 155 13.91 -17.97 5.46
C GLY A 155 13.40 -18.01 6.90
N THR A 156 13.31 -19.20 7.52
CA THR A 156 12.84 -19.37 8.91
C THR A 156 13.88 -18.99 9.96
N ALA A 157 15.12 -18.70 9.58
CA ALA A 157 16.11 -18.05 10.45
C ALA A 157 16.10 -16.52 10.31
N GLY A 158 15.32 -15.96 9.38
CA GLY A 158 15.24 -14.53 9.10
C GLY A 158 16.31 -14.03 8.13
N TRP A 159 16.56 -12.73 8.17
CA TRP A 159 17.52 -12.03 7.31
C TRP A 159 18.42 -11.10 8.12
N GLU A 160 19.63 -10.87 7.61
CA GLU A 160 20.55 -9.86 8.10
C GLU A 160 20.94 -8.93 6.94
N ILE A 161 20.79 -7.62 7.16
CA ILE A 161 21.35 -6.59 6.30
C ILE A 161 22.53 -5.94 7.04
N THR A 162 23.64 -5.71 6.35
CA THR A 162 24.75 -4.90 6.86
C THR A 162 24.93 -3.67 5.97
N ASP A 163 24.94 -2.48 6.57
CA ASP A 163 25.22 -1.23 5.86
C ASP A 163 26.73 -0.99 5.68
N THR A 164 27.09 0.09 4.99
CA THR A 164 28.49 0.48 4.74
C THR A 164 29.24 0.92 6.00
N LYS A 165 28.53 1.23 7.09
CA LYS A 165 29.12 1.57 8.40
C LYS A 165 29.34 0.33 9.27
N GLY A 166 28.84 -0.83 8.85
CA GLY A 166 28.87 -2.08 9.60
C GLY A 166 27.73 -2.21 10.61
N THR A 167 26.72 -1.34 10.55
CA THR A 167 25.47 -1.50 11.29
C THR A 167 24.72 -2.70 10.73
N LYS A 168 24.23 -3.56 11.63
CA LYS A 168 23.46 -4.76 11.29
C LYS A 168 21.99 -4.56 11.60
N TYR A 169 21.16 -5.03 10.69
CA TYR A 169 19.71 -5.00 10.76
C TYR A 169 19.21 -6.44 10.64
N LYS A 170 18.55 -6.95 11.67
CA LYS A 170 17.98 -8.31 11.68
C LYS A 170 16.48 -8.24 11.43
N PHE A 171 15.97 -9.15 10.60
CA PHE A 171 14.57 -9.18 10.22
C PHE A 171 13.98 -10.58 10.43
N GLY A 172 12.83 -10.64 11.09
CA GLY A 172 12.01 -11.84 11.14
C GLY A 172 12.73 -13.06 11.71
N ALA A 173 13.61 -12.93 12.71
CA ALA A 173 14.29 -14.07 13.33
C ALA A 173 13.34 -14.78 14.32
N GLY A 174 12.56 -14.01 15.07
CA GLY A 174 11.45 -14.52 15.88
C GLY A 174 10.15 -14.66 15.09
N VAL A 175 9.35 -15.69 15.40
CA VAL A 175 8.05 -15.93 14.74
C VAL A 175 7.09 -14.75 14.86
N ALA A 176 7.05 -14.05 16.00
CA ALA A 176 6.19 -12.88 16.22
C ALA A 176 6.56 -11.67 15.35
N THR A 177 7.76 -11.66 14.75
CA THR A 177 8.23 -10.61 13.84
C THR A 177 8.05 -10.99 12.37
N ARG A 178 7.21 -11.99 12.10
CA ARG A 178 6.83 -12.43 10.76
C ARG A 178 5.34 -12.24 10.54
N ILE A 179 4.99 -11.81 9.33
CA ILE A 179 3.65 -11.98 8.78
C ILE A 179 3.68 -13.29 7.99
N GLN A 180 2.94 -14.28 8.47
CA GLN A 180 2.92 -15.63 7.91
C GLN A 180 1.53 -16.26 8.05
N GLY A 181 1.20 -17.19 7.16
CA GLY A 181 -0.09 -17.85 7.13
C GLY A 181 -0.08 -19.12 6.27
N SER A 182 -1.13 -19.91 6.37
CA SER A 182 -1.27 -21.16 5.61
C SER A 182 -1.66 -20.87 4.17
N VAL A 183 -0.88 -21.39 3.23
CA VAL A 183 -1.15 -21.35 1.79
C VAL A 183 -1.53 -22.75 1.33
N SER A 184 -2.62 -22.85 0.55
CA SER A 184 -3.11 -24.13 0.04
C SER A 184 -2.02 -24.89 -0.71
N GLY A 185 -1.82 -26.17 -0.37
CA GLY A 185 -0.78 -27.02 -0.97
C GLY A 185 0.66 -26.75 -0.52
N LEU A 186 0.93 -25.66 0.20
CA LEU A 186 2.29 -25.24 0.60
C LEU A 186 2.51 -25.14 2.12
N GLY A 187 1.45 -25.28 2.93
CA GLY A 187 1.54 -25.14 4.38
C GLY A 187 1.82 -23.70 4.83
N THR A 188 2.44 -23.52 5.99
CA THR A 188 2.75 -22.18 6.52
C THR A 188 3.84 -21.52 5.72
N GLN A 189 3.54 -20.33 5.18
CA GLN A 189 4.46 -19.53 4.38
C GLN A 189 4.66 -18.15 5.00
N ILE A 190 5.88 -17.61 4.86
CA ILE A 190 6.23 -16.26 5.35
C ILE A 190 6.09 -15.27 4.20
N PHE A 191 5.30 -14.22 4.43
CA PHE A 191 5.07 -13.11 3.50
C PHE A 191 5.98 -11.90 3.79
N LYS A 192 6.15 -11.53 5.06
CA LYS A 192 6.95 -10.36 5.49
C LYS A 192 7.78 -10.69 6.73
N TRP A 193 9.05 -10.29 6.72
CA TRP A 193 10.00 -10.32 7.83
C TRP A 193 10.19 -8.89 8.34
N CYS A 194 9.57 -8.57 9.48
CA CYS A 194 9.66 -7.25 10.08
C CYS A 194 11.03 -7.03 10.73
N LEU A 195 11.52 -5.80 10.72
CA LEU A 195 12.77 -5.42 11.37
C LEU A 195 12.66 -5.69 12.87
N GLU A 196 13.61 -6.45 13.42
CA GLU A 196 13.62 -6.96 14.80
C GLU A 196 14.72 -6.32 15.65
N GLU A 197 15.93 -6.10 15.10
CA GLU A 197 17.05 -5.48 15.83
C GLU A 197 17.87 -4.61 14.88
N ILE A 198 18.32 -3.44 15.36
CA ILE A 198 19.40 -2.65 14.76
C ILE A 198 20.55 -2.61 15.75
N ARG A 199 21.77 -2.90 15.29
CA ARG A 199 22.97 -2.95 16.13
C ARG A 199 24.18 -2.36 15.41
N ASP A 200 24.88 -1.43 16.06
CA ASP A 200 26.15 -0.90 15.55
C ASP A 200 27.35 -1.80 15.90
N ARG A 201 28.53 -1.37 15.44
CA ARG A 201 29.80 -2.08 15.67
C ARG A 201 30.28 -2.03 17.12
N ASP A 202 29.84 -1.03 17.88
CA ASP A 202 30.16 -0.83 19.30
C ASP A 202 29.21 -1.62 20.22
N GLY A 203 28.27 -2.35 19.61
CA GLY A 203 27.30 -3.19 20.30
C GLY A 203 26.10 -2.43 20.85
N ASN A 204 25.94 -1.12 20.56
CA ASN A 204 24.72 -0.40 20.89
C ASN A 204 23.60 -0.92 19.99
N TYR A 205 22.40 -1.05 20.56
CA TYR A 205 21.29 -1.61 19.81
C TYR A 205 19.93 -1.04 20.22
N MET A 206 18.98 -1.23 19.32
CA MET A 206 17.55 -1.14 19.60
C MET A 206 16.81 -2.36 19.06
N LYS A 207 15.72 -2.74 19.72
CA LYS A 207 14.92 -3.92 19.43
C LYS A 207 13.46 -3.53 19.24
N MET A 208 12.84 -4.08 18.20
CA MET A 208 11.43 -3.89 17.87
C MET A 208 10.66 -5.14 18.26
N THR A 209 9.53 -4.95 18.93
CA THR A 209 8.58 -6.00 19.27
C THR A 209 7.29 -5.78 18.50
N TYR A 210 6.70 -6.88 18.02
CA TYR A 210 5.44 -6.87 17.28
C TYR A 210 4.43 -7.78 17.97
N THR A 211 3.16 -7.39 17.91
CA THR A 211 2.03 -8.18 18.37
C THR A 211 1.25 -8.69 17.15
N PRO A 212 1.21 -10.01 16.90
CA PRO A 212 0.42 -10.57 15.82
C PRO A 212 -1.08 -10.57 16.16
N ASP A 213 -1.92 -10.25 15.19
CA ASP A 213 -3.39 -10.35 15.28
C ASP A 213 -3.98 -10.55 13.88
N GLN A 214 -4.73 -11.64 13.69
CA GLN A 214 -5.43 -11.99 12.43
C GLN A 214 -4.54 -11.89 11.17
N GLY A 215 -3.34 -12.47 11.25
CA GLY A 215 -2.36 -12.48 10.17
C GLY A 215 -1.56 -11.18 10.03
N GLN A 216 -1.96 -10.08 10.67
CA GLN A 216 -1.22 -8.82 10.69
C GLN A 216 -0.20 -8.78 11.84
N GLY A 217 0.92 -8.08 11.65
CA GLY A 217 1.91 -7.81 12.70
C GLY A 217 1.97 -6.31 13.04
N TYR A 218 1.58 -5.94 14.27
CA TYR A 218 1.60 -4.55 14.71
C TYR A 218 2.84 -4.25 15.55
N LEU A 219 3.61 -3.22 15.19
CA LEU A 219 4.69 -2.72 16.04
C LEU A 219 4.11 -2.30 17.38
N SER A 220 4.56 -2.93 18.47
CA SER A 220 4.01 -2.74 19.82
C SER A 220 5.00 -2.07 20.77
N GLN A 221 6.31 -2.27 20.58
CA GLN A 221 7.34 -1.64 21.40
C GLN A 221 8.67 -1.50 20.67
N ILE A 222 9.42 -0.44 20.96
CA ILE A 222 10.83 -0.29 20.64
C ILE A 222 11.59 -0.06 21.94
N ASP A 223 12.51 -0.95 22.26
CA ASP A 223 13.45 -0.81 23.37
C ASP A 223 14.81 -0.39 22.82
N TYR A 224 15.37 0.71 23.30
CA TYR A 224 16.64 1.26 22.83
C TYR A 224 17.51 1.73 23.98
N THR A 225 18.75 2.15 23.69
CA THR A 225 19.87 2.38 24.63
C THR A 225 20.56 1.13 25.17
N GLY A 226 20.23 -0.05 24.64
CA GLY A 226 20.91 -1.29 25.00
C GLY A 226 22.34 -1.34 24.46
N ASN A 227 23.22 -2.09 25.13
CA ASN A 227 24.59 -2.36 24.70
C ASN A 227 24.97 -3.83 24.93
N GLY A 228 25.86 -4.39 24.10
CA GLY A 228 26.40 -5.74 24.30
C GLY A 228 25.29 -6.80 24.40
N THR A 229 25.28 -7.57 25.49
CA THR A 229 24.30 -8.64 25.76
C THR A 229 22.97 -8.16 26.33
N GLY A 230 22.83 -6.88 26.68
CA GLY A 230 21.55 -6.34 27.18
C GLY A 230 21.21 -6.69 28.62
N ILE A 231 22.20 -7.03 29.46
CA ILE A 231 21.99 -7.45 30.86
C ILE A 231 22.42 -6.33 31.82
N GLY A 232 21.63 -6.10 32.87
CA GLY A 232 21.93 -5.14 33.94
C GLY A 232 22.03 -3.70 33.41
N PRO A 233 23.14 -2.98 33.65
CA PRO A 233 23.31 -1.58 33.21
C PRO A 233 23.40 -1.40 31.68
N ASN A 234 23.51 -2.52 30.95
CA ASN A 234 23.53 -2.56 29.50
C ASN A 234 22.16 -2.91 28.90
N ALA A 235 21.15 -3.18 29.73
CA ALA A 235 19.78 -3.35 29.27
C ALA A 235 19.23 -2.02 28.71
N PRO A 236 18.33 -2.06 27.72
CA PRO A 236 17.62 -0.87 27.24
C PRO A 236 16.90 -0.17 28.40
N SER A 237 17.14 1.14 28.54
CA SER A 237 16.49 1.97 29.56
C SER A 237 15.37 2.83 29.01
N ASN A 238 15.32 2.99 27.68
CA ASN A 238 14.35 3.83 27.02
C ASN A 238 13.43 2.99 26.14
N MET A 239 12.19 3.41 26.04
CA MET A 239 11.12 2.66 25.42
C MET A 239 10.19 3.59 24.64
N VAL A 240 9.77 3.15 23.46
CA VAL A 240 8.61 3.69 22.74
C VAL A 240 7.56 2.59 22.68
N LYS A 241 6.37 2.84 23.21
CA LYS A 241 5.26 1.87 23.24
C LYS A 241 4.11 2.34 22.38
N PHE A 242 3.56 1.43 21.58
CA PHE A 242 2.47 1.68 20.66
C PHE A 242 1.21 1.01 21.20
N HIS A 243 0.25 1.82 21.61
CA HIS A 243 -1.05 1.37 22.06
C HIS A 243 -2.02 1.38 20.90
N LEU A 244 -2.77 0.29 20.74
CA LEU A 244 -3.72 0.11 19.64
C LEU A 244 -5.15 0.09 20.18
N GLU A 245 -6.10 0.40 19.31
CA GLU A 245 -7.52 0.19 19.54
C GLU A 245 -8.15 -0.58 18.36
N ASP A 246 -9.27 -1.24 18.64
CA ASP A 246 -10.07 -1.83 17.56
C ASP A 246 -10.68 -0.74 16.69
N ARG A 247 -10.88 -1.09 15.42
CA ARG A 247 -11.51 -0.24 14.41
C ARG A 247 -12.72 -0.93 13.81
N THR A 248 -13.65 -0.14 13.28
CA THR A 248 -14.86 -0.64 12.63
C THR A 248 -14.61 -1.09 11.20
N ASP A 249 -13.74 -0.39 10.48
CA ASP A 249 -13.32 -0.71 9.12
C ASP A 249 -12.11 -1.65 9.16
N LYS A 250 -12.30 -2.96 9.02
CA LYS A 250 -11.21 -3.95 9.10
C LYS A 250 -10.81 -4.40 7.69
N PRO A 251 -9.95 -3.65 6.97
CA PRO A 251 -9.55 -4.03 5.61
C PRO A 251 -8.78 -5.36 5.64
N VAL A 252 -9.08 -6.21 4.66
CA VAL A 252 -8.44 -7.51 4.46
C VAL A 252 -7.65 -7.50 3.16
N MET A 253 -6.39 -7.91 3.24
CA MET A 253 -5.52 -8.13 2.08
C MET A 253 -5.48 -9.62 1.75
N TYR A 254 -5.60 -9.96 0.46
CA TYR A 254 -5.54 -11.34 -0.04
C TYR A 254 -4.34 -11.62 -0.95
N THR A 255 -3.53 -10.62 -1.29
CA THR A 255 -2.38 -10.77 -2.19
C THR A 255 -1.34 -11.76 -1.65
N SER A 256 -1.31 -12.02 -0.34
CA SER A 256 -0.47 -13.03 0.31
C SER A 256 -0.92 -14.49 0.11
N TYR A 257 -2.06 -14.74 -0.55
CA TYR A 257 -2.74 -16.06 -0.65
C TYR A 257 -3.25 -16.62 0.69
N PHE A 258 -3.21 -15.81 1.74
CA PHE A 258 -3.92 -15.98 3.00
C PHE A 258 -4.39 -14.60 3.47
N PRO A 259 -5.51 -14.50 4.20
CA PRO A 259 -6.03 -13.20 4.60
C PRO A 259 -5.12 -12.53 5.65
N ILE A 260 -4.78 -11.27 5.42
CA ILE A 260 -4.15 -10.38 6.41
C ILE A 260 -5.16 -9.29 6.75
N THR A 261 -5.71 -9.35 7.97
CA THR A 261 -6.73 -8.39 8.43
C THR A 261 -6.11 -7.31 9.28
N THR A 262 -6.21 -6.04 8.86
CA THR A 262 -5.84 -4.91 9.71
C THR A 262 -7.01 -4.57 10.62
N ALA A 263 -7.17 -5.33 11.71
CA ALA A 263 -8.26 -5.20 12.68
C ALA A 263 -8.07 -4.12 13.75
N LYS A 264 -6.88 -3.53 13.85
CA LYS A 264 -6.53 -2.50 14.84
C LYS A 264 -5.95 -1.25 14.19
N ARG A 265 -6.02 -0.13 14.92
CA ARG A 265 -5.38 1.14 14.55
C ARG A 265 -4.60 1.73 15.71
N LEU A 266 -3.60 2.56 15.40
CA LEU A 266 -2.76 3.25 16.37
C LEU A 266 -3.58 4.26 17.17
N LYS A 267 -3.55 4.15 18.50
CA LYS A 267 -4.27 5.03 19.41
C LYS A 267 -3.35 6.06 20.06
N THR A 268 -2.25 5.55 20.63
CA THR A 268 -1.33 6.34 21.43
C THR A 268 0.11 5.84 21.25
N ILE A 269 1.05 6.76 21.13
CA ILE A 269 2.48 6.46 21.32
C ILE A 269 2.91 7.00 22.68
N GLU A 270 3.51 6.16 23.50
CA GLU A 270 4.04 6.52 24.82
C GLU A 270 5.57 6.40 24.80
N ILE A 271 6.27 7.42 25.29
CA ILE A 271 7.74 7.45 25.29
C ILE A 271 8.23 7.56 26.72
N ARG A 272 9.13 6.64 27.10
CA ARG A 272 9.78 6.60 28.40
C ARG A 272 11.30 6.60 28.28
N ALA A 273 11.96 7.22 29.25
CA ALA A 273 13.42 7.17 29.41
C ALA A 273 13.79 6.94 30.88
N GLY A 274 14.67 5.98 31.13
CA GLY A 274 15.06 5.59 32.48
C GLY A 274 13.87 5.19 33.36
N GLY A 275 12.83 4.60 32.75
CA GLY A 275 11.57 4.24 33.42
C GLY A 275 10.55 5.37 33.59
N ASN A 276 10.93 6.63 33.37
CA ASN A 276 10.05 7.80 33.54
C ASN A 276 9.34 8.18 32.24
N SER A 277 8.13 8.72 32.34
CA SER A 277 7.41 9.31 31.20
C SER A 277 8.16 10.54 30.66
N VAL A 278 8.25 10.66 29.34
CA VAL A 278 8.88 11.81 28.66
C VAL A 278 7.83 12.56 27.84
N SER A 279 7.04 11.84 27.05
CA SER A 279 5.94 12.41 26.29
C SER A 279 4.97 11.32 25.83
N ALA A 280 3.79 11.73 25.41
CA ALA A 280 2.81 10.86 24.77
C ALA A 280 2.15 11.55 23.59
N TYR A 281 1.77 10.80 22.57
CA TYR A 281 1.10 11.30 21.37
C TYR A 281 -0.26 10.61 21.24
N LYS A 282 -1.33 11.39 21.23
CA LYS A 282 -2.71 10.93 21.02
C LYS A 282 -3.07 11.05 19.55
N PHE A 283 -3.54 9.97 18.95
CA PHE A 283 -3.97 9.92 17.55
C PHE A 283 -5.50 10.05 17.47
N MET A 284 -5.98 10.86 16.53
CA MET A 284 -7.40 11.19 16.36
C MET A 284 -7.86 10.75 14.98
N TYR A 285 -9.10 10.26 14.92
CA TYR A 285 -9.72 9.75 13.70
C TYR A 285 -11.11 10.33 13.50
N SER A 286 -11.60 10.32 12.25
CA SER A 286 -12.97 10.68 11.92
C SER A 286 -13.97 9.71 12.58
N ALA A 287 -15.18 10.18 12.89
CA ALA A 287 -16.25 9.37 13.47
C ALA A 287 -16.94 8.40 12.48
N GLY A 288 -16.57 8.40 11.20
CA GLY A 288 -17.15 7.53 10.17
C GLY A 288 -16.80 6.05 10.36
N THR A 289 -17.66 5.16 9.86
CA THR A 289 -17.51 3.70 10.01
C THR A 289 -16.87 3.03 8.80
N GLU A 290 -16.86 3.67 7.63
CA GLU A 290 -16.38 3.11 6.36
C GLU A 290 -14.85 3.06 6.26
N ALA A 291 -14.18 4.05 6.84
CA ALA A 291 -12.72 4.16 6.82
C ALA A 291 -12.20 4.89 8.06
N SER A 292 -11.11 4.42 8.66
CA SER A 292 -10.36 5.14 9.68
C SER A 292 -9.53 6.23 9.02
N ILE A 293 -10.09 7.43 8.97
CA ILE A 293 -9.41 8.62 8.46
C ILE A 293 -8.71 9.32 9.62
N PHE A 294 -7.39 9.47 9.54
CA PHE A 294 -6.58 10.15 10.56
C PHE A 294 -6.80 11.67 10.49
N THR A 295 -7.33 12.27 11.55
CA THR A 295 -7.73 13.69 11.58
C THR A 295 -6.81 14.56 12.43
N GLY A 296 -5.87 13.96 13.17
CA GLY A 296 -4.84 14.72 13.85
C GLY A 296 -4.08 13.98 14.93
N VAL A 297 -3.06 14.64 15.46
CA VAL A 297 -2.24 14.17 16.57
C VAL A 297 -2.04 15.27 17.59
N GLN A 298 -2.02 14.90 18.87
CA GLN A 298 -1.76 15.82 19.97
C GLN A 298 -0.64 15.28 20.86
N ARG A 299 0.38 16.11 21.14
CA ARG A 299 1.51 15.77 22.01
C ARG A 299 1.25 16.23 23.44
N PHE A 300 1.54 15.37 24.40
CA PHE A 300 1.52 15.59 25.84
C PHE A 300 2.94 15.53 26.39
N GLY A 301 3.22 16.31 27.44
CA GLY A 301 4.51 16.36 28.12
C GLY A 301 4.77 15.17 29.03
N LYS A 302 5.84 15.25 29.82
CA LYS A 302 6.26 14.21 30.78
C LYS A 302 5.25 13.92 31.90
N ASP A 303 4.33 14.85 32.15
CA ASP A 303 3.24 14.73 33.12
C ASP A 303 2.00 14.00 32.54
N ALA A 304 2.09 13.49 31.31
CA ALA A 304 1.05 12.66 30.70
C ALA A 304 0.74 11.43 31.56
N THR A 305 -0.54 11.24 31.87
CA THR A 305 -1.05 10.03 32.53
C THR A 305 -1.63 9.09 31.48
N VAL A 306 -0.91 8.01 31.18
CA VAL A 306 -1.28 7.00 30.16
C VAL A 306 -1.65 5.68 30.84
N SER A 307 -2.85 5.16 30.57
CA SER A 307 -3.29 3.87 31.09
C SER A 307 -2.58 2.69 30.41
N GLY A 308 -2.72 1.48 30.97
CA GLY A 308 -2.22 0.25 30.33
C GLY A 308 -2.83 -0.05 28.95
N THR A 309 -3.97 0.58 28.62
CA THR A 309 -4.66 0.49 27.31
C THR A 309 -4.44 1.73 26.44
N GLY A 310 -3.49 2.59 26.81
CA GLY A 310 -3.10 3.77 26.04
C GLY A 310 -4.08 4.94 26.10
N VAL A 311 -4.98 4.99 27.07
CA VAL A 311 -5.85 6.15 27.26
C VAL A 311 -5.06 7.24 27.98
N ILE A 312 -5.01 8.44 27.41
CA ILE A 312 -4.45 9.62 28.06
C ILE A 312 -5.56 10.32 28.85
N SER A 313 -5.42 10.39 30.18
CA SER A 313 -6.44 10.97 31.08
C SER A 313 -6.02 12.29 31.74
N GLY A 314 -4.78 12.73 31.55
CA GLY A 314 -4.25 13.96 32.15
C GLY A 314 -2.84 14.28 31.66
N GLY A 315 -2.33 15.44 32.06
CA GLY A 315 -1.04 16.00 31.66
C GLY A 315 -1.17 17.23 30.79
N THR A 316 -0.09 17.97 30.66
CA THR A 316 0.00 19.19 29.86
C THR A 316 0.15 18.83 28.38
N ALA A 317 -0.60 19.50 27.51
CA ALA A 317 -0.63 19.19 26.08
C ALA A 317 -0.28 20.42 25.23
N LEU A 318 0.42 20.17 24.12
CA LEU A 318 0.51 21.14 23.04
C LEU A 318 -0.83 21.22 22.28
N PRO A 319 -1.08 22.31 21.54
CA PRO A 319 -2.21 22.38 20.62
C PRO A 319 -2.21 21.17 19.67
N PRO A 320 -3.38 20.59 19.37
CA PRO A 320 -3.47 19.49 18.42
C PRO A 320 -3.05 19.96 17.02
N HIS A 321 -2.34 19.10 16.31
CA HIS A 321 -2.18 19.22 14.87
C HIS A 321 -3.35 18.51 14.20
N SER A 322 -4.17 19.26 13.46
CA SER A 322 -5.41 18.75 12.84
C SER A 322 -5.39 18.88 11.32
N MET A 323 -6.06 17.95 10.65
CA MET A 323 -6.27 17.94 9.21
C MET A 323 -7.71 17.59 8.86
N THR A 324 -8.13 18.00 7.66
CA THR A 324 -9.44 17.72 7.10
C THR A 324 -9.28 17.07 5.73
N TYR A 325 -10.34 16.41 5.25
CA TYR A 325 -10.38 15.74 3.96
C TYR A 325 -11.59 16.21 3.16
N SER A 326 -11.44 16.23 1.83
CA SER A 326 -12.51 16.57 0.90
C SER A 326 -13.71 15.66 1.10
N SER A 327 -14.87 16.25 1.39
CA SER A 327 -16.15 15.55 1.48
C SER A 327 -17.01 15.72 0.22
N SER A 328 -16.46 16.33 -0.84
CA SER A 328 -17.19 16.57 -2.10
C SER A 328 -17.41 15.25 -2.83
N ILE A 329 -18.63 14.74 -2.72
CA ILE A 329 -19.19 13.80 -3.69
C ILE A 329 -19.91 14.69 -4.69
N ASP A 330 -19.39 14.83 -5.91
CA ASP A 330 -20.16 15.44 -6.98
C ASP A 330 -21.45 14.66 -7.14
N ALA A 331 -22.59 15.32 -6.97
CA ALA A 331 -23.88 14.69 -7.20
C ALA A 331 -23.94 14.24 -8.66
N PHE A 332 -24.52 13.05 -8.90
CA PHE A 332 -24.76 12.59 -10.27
C PHE A 332 -25.66 13.60 -10.98
N SER A 333 -25.16 14.19 -12.07
CA SER A 333 -25.92 15.05 -12.96
C SER A 333 -26.17 14.33 -14.29
N ASN A 334 -27.38 14.45 -14.82
CA ASN A 334 -27.72 13.88 -16.11
C ASN A 334 -27.24 14.84 -17.21
N ASN A 335 -26.06 14.58 -17.77
CA ASN A 335 -25.48 15.36 -18.85
C ASN A 335 -25.54 14.57 -20.16
N SER A 336 -25.99 15.21 -21.24
CA SER A 336 -25.89 14.64 -22.58
C SER A 336 -24.50 14.94 -23.16
N TRP A 337 -23.70 13.91 -23.36
CA TRP A 337 -22.29 14.03 -23.76
C TRP A 337 -22.03 13.78 -25.25
N LEU A 338 -22.95 13.10 -25.94
CA LEU A 338 -22.86 12.85 -27.38
C LEU A 338 -24.25 12.50 -27.94
N THR A 339 -24.60 13.09 -29.09
CA THR A 339 -25.72 12.64 -29.93
C THR A 339 -25.15 12.22 -31.27
N VAL A 340 -25.29 10.95 -31.63
CA VAL A 340 -24.75 10.43 -32.91
C VAL A 340 -25.85 10.41 -33.97
N ALA A 341 -25.74 11.28 -34.97
CA ALA A 341 -26.67 11.33 -36.10
C ALA A 341 -26.38 10.23 -37.12
N GLY A 342 -27.42 9.61 -37.69
CA GLY A 342 -27.30 8.63 -38.78
C GLY A 342 -27.15 7.17 -38.35
N TRP A 343 -27.24 6.87 -37.05
CA TRP A 343 -27.30 5.49 -36.55
C TRP A 343 -28.73 4.99 -36.68
N ALA A 344 -29.02 4.29 -37.78
CA ALA A 344 -30.35 3.75 -38.05
C ALA A 344 -30.54 2.42 -37.32
N GLY A 345 -31.18 2.45 -36.14
CA GLY A 345 -31.55 1.26 -35.38
C GLY A 345 -31.10 1.31 -33.91
N ASN A 346 -31.40 0.23 -33.17
CA ASN A 346 -31.03 0.13 -31.76
C ASN A 346 -29.52 -0.15 -31.60
N THR A 347 -28.72 0.91 -31.54
CA THR A 347 -27.33 0.83 -31.08
C THR A 347 -27.30 0.77 -29.57
N TYR A 348 -26.81 -0.34 -29.04
CA TYR A 348 -26.67 -0.56 -27.60
C TYR A 348 -25.21 -0.38 -27.18
N PRO A 349 -24.93 0.29 -26.05
CA PRO A 349 -23.65 0.16 -25.40
C PRO A 349 -23.45 -1.29 -25.01
N ILE A 350 -22.32 -1.85 -25.40
CA ILE A 350 -22.03 -3.27 -25.17
C ILE A 350 -21.10 -3.42 -23.97
N ALA A 351 -20.05 -2.60 -23.92
CA ALA A 351 -19.08 -2.66 -22.86
C ALA A 351 -18.40 -1.31 -22.65
N THR A 352 -17.74 -1.17 -21.50
CA THR A 352 -16.91 -0.01 -21.17
C THR A 352 -15.52 -0.48 -20.77
N GLY A 353 -14.50 0.27 -21.13
CA GLY A 353 -13.10 0.01 -20.80
C GLY A 353 -12.24 1.18 -21.23
N ASP A 354 -11.01 1.25 -20.76
CA ASP A 354 -10.01 2.21 -21.23
C ASP A 354 -9.33 1.64 -22.48
N PHE A 355 -9.95 1.80 -23.65
CA PHE A 355 -9.47 1.15 -24.87
C PHE A 355 -8.25 1.89 -25.44
N ASN A 356 -8.07 3.18 -25.15
CA ASN A 356 -6.92 3.97 -25.62
C ASN A 356 -5.75 4.07 -24.64
N GLY A 357 -5.93 3.67 -23.37
CA GLY A 357 -4.91 3.71 -22.33
C GLY A 357 -4.70 5.11 -21.74
N ASP A 358 -5.68 6.00 -21.83
CA ASP A 358 -5.59 7.38 -21.31
C ASP A 358 -6.08 7.54 -19.86
N GLY A 359 -6.52 6.44 -19.25
CA GLY A 359 -7.03 6.36 -17.89
C GLY A 359 -8.52 6.68 -17.76
N LYS A 360 -9.25 6.91 -18.86
CA LYS A 360 -10.69 7.18 -18.87
C LYS A 360 -11.43 6.00 -19.47
N ASN A 361 -12.61 5.72 -18.92
CA ASN A 361 -13.48 4.69 -19.50
C ASN A 361 -14.14 5.22 -20.78
N ASP A 362 -13.89 4.51 -21.87
CA ASP A 362 -14.53 4.63 -23.17
C ASP A 362 -15.74 3.68 -23.27
N VAL A 363 -16.49 3.78 -24.36
CA VAL A 363 -17.67 2.92 -24.62
C VAL A 363 -17.52 2.17 -25.94
N LEU A 364 -17.60 0.84 -25.89
CA LEU A 364 -17.69 -0.03 -27.05
C LEU A 364 -19.15 -0.18 -27.46
N VAL A 365 -19.42 0.05 -28.74
CA VAL A 365 -20.76 -0.05 -29.32
C VAL A 365 -20.71 -0.79 -30.65
N ASN A 366 -21.78 -1.52 -30.98
CA ASN A 366 -21.93 -2.16 -32.28
C ASN A 366 -22.96 -1.39 -33.12
N ALA A 367 -22.56 -1.00 -34.34
CA ALA A 367 -23.43 -0.29 -35.26
C ALA A 367 -24.18 -1.27 -36.17
N ILE A 368 -25.45 -1.51 -35.85
CA ILE A 368 -26.41 -2.21 -36.73
C ILE A 368 -26.79 -1.25 -37.89
N PRO A 369 -26.85 -1.71 -39.16
CA PRO A 369 -26.75 -3.09 -39.63
C PRO A 369 -25.34 -3.54 -40.05
N SER A 370 -24.33 -2.67 -39.99
CA SER A 370 -22.97 -3.01 -40.46
C SER A 370 -22.27 -4.09 -39.63
N GLY A 371 -22.65 -4.25 -38.36
CA GLY A 371 -21.97 -5.15 -37.42
C GLY A 371 -20.59 -4.66 -37.00
N ASN A 372 -20.17 -3.46 -37.40
CA ASN A 372 -18.88 -2.87 -37.05
C ASN A 372 -18.81 -2.53 -35.56
N TYR A 373 -17.61 -2.64 -35.01
CA TYR A 373 -17.31 -2.15 -33.66
C TYR A 373 -16.78 -0.73 -33.72
N HIS A 374 -17.45 0.13 -32.96
CA HIS A 374 -17.06 1.50 -32.73
C HIS A 374 -16.64 1.67 -31.28
N VAL A 375 -15.65 2.53 -31.05
CA VAL A 375 -15.29 2.98 -29.71
C VAL A 375 -15.60 4.47 -29.62
N LEU A 376 -16.38 4.82 -28.61
CA LEU A 376 -16.65 6.20 -28.21
C LEU A 376 -15.60 6.56 -27.15
N LEU A 377 -14.55 7.26 -27.58
CA LEU A 377 -13.45 7.68 -26.70
C LEU A 377 -13.89 8.81 -25.77
N SER A 378 -13.64 8.65 -24.49
CA SER A 378 -13.96 9.65 -23.46
C SER A 378 -12.85 10.69 -23.34
N ASN A 379 -13.21 11.96 -23.30
CA ASN A 379 -12.28 13.02 -22.93
C ASN A 379 -12.50 13.54 -21.49
N GLY A 380 -13.46 12.96 -20.75
CA GLY A 380 -13.85 13.38 -19.41
C GLY A 380 -14.93 14.47 -19.36
N ALA A 381 -15.30 15.05 -20.51
CA ALA A 381 -16.41 15.99 -20.66
C ALA A 381 -17.41 15.58 -21.76
N GLY A 382 -17.04 14.59 -22.57
CA GLY A 382 -17.82 14.10 -23.70
C GLY A 382 -17.17 12.90 -24.38
N PHE A 383 -17.76 12.45 -25.50
CA PHE A 383 -17.27 11.33 -26.28
C PHE A 383 -16.98 11.70 -27.74
N THR A 384 -15.97 11.06 -28.35
CA THR A 384 -15.72 11.09 -29.80
C THR A 384 -15.82 9.68 -30.39
N ASN A 385 -16.48 9.54 -31.54
CA ASN A 385 -16.73 8.24 -32.17
C ASN A 385 -15.65 7.87 -33.21
N GLY A 386 -15.12 6.66 -33.13
CA GLY A 386 -14.26 6.06 -34.17
C GLY A 386 -14.68 4.62 -34.50
N VAL A 387 -14.51 4.21 -35.77
CA VAL A 387 -14.63 2.81 -36.17
C VAL A 387 -13.32 2.09 -35.85
N TRP A 388 -13.36 1.10 -34.98
CA TRP A 388 -12.16 0.41 -34.50
C TRP A 388 -11.99 -1.00 -35.07
N LEU A 389 -13.10 -1.63 -35.49
CA LEU A 389 -13.06 -2.87 -36.26
C LEU A 389 -14.19 -2.87 -37.29
N THR A 390 -13.81 -3.01 -38.56
CA THR A 390 -14.77 -3.29 -39.62
C THR A 390 -14.96 -4.80 -39.73
N VAL A 391 -16.20 -5.25 -39.56
CA VAL A 391 -16.54 -6.66 -39.62
C VAL A 391 -17.00 -7.00 -41.04
N PRO A 392 -16.41 -8.00 -41.73
CA PRO A 392 -16.90 -8.42 -43.04
C PRO A 392 -18.35 -8.89 -42.94
N SER A 393 -19.17 -8.57 -43.96
CA SER A 393 -20.61 -8.86 -43.94
C SER A 393 -20.99 -10.34 -43.84
N TRP A 394 -20.04 -11.24 -44.09
CA TRP A 394 -20.22 -12.70 -43.95
C TRP A 394 -19.79 -13.23 -42.57
N ALA A 395 -19.17 -12.41 -41.72
CA ALA A 395 -18.68 -12.83 -40.42
C ALA A 395 -19.75 -12.63 -39.34
N ASN A 396 -20.23 -13.74 -38.76
CA ASN A 396 -21.15 -13.73 -37.63
C ASN A 396 -20.35 -13.54 -36.32
N PHE A 397 -19.98 -12.30 -36.01
CA PHE A 397 -19.41 -11.99 -34.70
C PHE A 397 -20.52 -11.99 -33.65
N THR A 398 -20.32 -12.81 -32.60
CA THR A 398 -21.15 -12.76 -31.40
C THR A 398 -20.84 -11.47 -30.63
N LEU A 399 -21.80 -11.00 -29.81
CA LEU A 399 -21.59 -9.84 -28.95
C LEU A 399 -20.32 -10.02 -28.08
N PRO A 400 -19.55 -8.95 -27.83
CA PRO A 400 -18.49 -8.90 -26.83
C PRO A 400 -18.91 -9.58 -25.55
N MET A 401 -18.06 -10.49 -25.08
CA MET A 401 -18.38 -11.36 -23.95
C MET A 401 -17.75 -10.82 -22.68
N ALA A 402 -16.58 -10.21 -22.79
CA ALA A 402 -15.94 -9.53 -21.69
C ALA A 402 -14.92 -8.49 -22.19
N VAL A 403 -14.53 -7.60 -21.29
CA VAL A 403 -13.48 -6.60 -21.47
C VAL A 403 -12.48 -6.74 -20.33
N GLY A 404 -11.20 -6.69 -20.66
CA GLY A 404 -10.09 -6.76 -19.72
C GLY A 404 -8.77 -6.48 -20.44
N ASP A 405 -7.73 -6.08 -19.70
CA ASP A 405 -6.37 -5.99 -20.22
C ASP A 405 -5.79 -7.41 -20.27
N PHE A 406 -5.95 -8.09 -21.40
CA PHE A 406 -5.64 -9.50 -21.53
C PHE A 406 -4.14 -9.72 -21.81
N ASP A 407 -3.48 -8.78 -22.48
CA ASP A 407 -2.05 -8.88 -22.81
C ASP A 407 -1.11 -8.18 -21.82
N GLY A 408 -1.64 -7.31 -20.96
CA GLY A 408 -0.93 -6.59 -19.91
C GLY A 408 -0.32 -5.27 -20.37
N ASP A 409 -0.82 -4.68 -21.46
CA ASP A 409 -0.29 -3.44 -22.05
C ASP A 409 -0.89 -2.15 -21.45
N GLY A 410 -1.83 -2.30 -20.51
CA GLY A 410 -2.53 -1.21 -19.84
C GLY A 410 -3.77 -0.70 -20.58
N LYS A 411 -4.13 -1.30 -21.72
CA LYS A 411 -5.37 -1.00 -22.45
C LYS A 411 -6.38 -2.11 -22.26
N SER A 412 -7.65 -1.76 -22.38
CA SER A 412 -8.73 -2.73 -22.39
C SER A 412 -8.80 -3.43 -23.74
N ASP A 413 -8.89 -4.75 -23.72
CA ASP A 413 -9.12 -5.61 -24.88
C ASP A 413 -10.53 -6.21 -24.82
N VAL A 414 -10.96 -6.88 -25.90
CA VAL A 414 -12.31 -7.45 -25.99
C VAL A 414 -12.26 -8.94 -26.29
N LEU A 415 -12.84 -9.75 -25.40
CA LEU A 415 -13.05 -11.19 -25.63
C LEU A 415 -14.31 -11.41 -26.45
N VAL A 416 -14.18 -12.15 -27.56
CA VAL A 416 -15.30 -12.50 -28.46
C VAL A 416 -15.31 -13.99 -28.75
N ASN A 417 -16.51 -14.58 -28.88
CA ASN A 417 -16.68 -15.91 -29.44
C ASN A 417 -16.93 -15.80 -30.94
N VAL A 418 -16.25 -16.63 -31.71
CA VAL A 418 -16.38 -16.61 -33.17
C VAL A 418 -17.13 -17.84 -33.68
N ASN A 419 -18.19 -17.60 -34.46
CA ASN A 419 -18.83 -18.56 -35.37
C ASN A 419 -19.27 -19.91 -34.77
N GLN A 420 -19.71 -19.96 -33.51
CA GLN A 420 -20.13 -21.23 -32.87
C GLN A 420 -19.06 -22.34 -32.99
N SER A 421 -17.80 -21.99 -33.24
CA SER A 421 -16.73 -22.96 -33.52
C SER A 421 -16.06 -23.46 -32.24
N GLY A 422 -16.45 -22.91 -31.08
CA GLY A 422 -15.76 -23.12 -29.81
C GLY A 422 -14.45 -22.32 -29.70
N ALA A 423 -14.20 -21.37 -30.60
CA ALA A 423 -13.05 -20.48 -30.55
C ALA A 423 -13.36 -19.19 -29.78
N TYR A 424 -12.45 -18.85 -28.87
CA TYR A 424 -12.40 -17.57 -28.18
C TYR A 424 -11.21 -16.77 -28.70
N ASP A 425 -11.55 -15.63 -29.27
CA ASP A 425 -10.59 -14.69 -29.80
C ASP A 425 -10.56 -13.45 -28.93
N VAL A 426 -9.39 -12.84 -28.85
CA VAL A 426 -9.20 -11.55 -28.22
C VAL A 426 -8.97 -10.51 -29.30
N LEU A 427 -9.78 -9.46 -29.27
CA LEU A 427 -9.57 -8.25 -30.04
C LEU A 427 -8.65 -7.34 -29.22
N LEU A 428 -7.35 -7.41 -29.50
CA LEU A 428 -6.34 -6.61 -28.83
C LEU A 428 -6.43 -5.15 -29.25
N SER A 429 -6.47 -4.25 -28.28
CA SER A 429 -6.44 -2.82 -28.54
C SER A 429 -5.01 -2.33 -28.76
N ASN A 430 -4.79 -1.53 -29.80
CA ASN A 430 -3.57 -0.74 -29.93
C ASN A 430 -3.77 0.74 -29.57
N GLY A 431 -4.95 1.09 -29.06
CA GLY A 431 -5.37 2.45 -28.71
C GLY A 431 -5.98 3.26 -29.85
N SER A 432 -6.15 2.68 -31.03
CA SER A 432 -6.86 3.30 -32.15
C SER A 432 -7.69 2.33 -33.00
N SER A 433 -7.47 1.04 -32.85
CA SER A 433 -8.13 -0.04 -33.57
C SER A 433 -7.99 -1.35 -32.81
N PHE A 434 -8.77 -2.36 -33.20
CA PHE A 434 -8.63 -3.71 -32.70
C PHE A 434 -7.89 -4.62 -33.69
N THR A 435 -6.98 -5.45 -33.18
CA THR A 435 -6.38 -6.57 -33.92
C THR A 435 -6.88 -7.89 -33.35
N ARG A 436 -7.46 -8.73 -34.20
CA ARG A 436 -7.99 -10.04 -33.79
C ARG A 436 -6.87 -11.06 -33.62
N GLN A 437 -6.83 -11.71 -32.47
CA GLN A 437 -5.96 -12.85 -32.16
C GLN A 437 -6.78 -14.05 -31.72
N ASN A 438 -6.48 -15.23 -32.27
CA ASN A 438 -7.06 -16.49 -31.79
C ASN A 438 -6.21 -17.00 -30.62
N TRP A 439 -6.77 -17.01 -29.43
CA TRP A 439 -6.06 -17.37 -28.21
C TRP A 439 -6.43 -18.76 -27.71
N LEU A 440 -7.68 -19.19 -27.91
CA LEU A 440 -8.13 -20.49 -27.43
C LEU A 440 -9.15 -21.11 -28.37
N THR A 441 -8.90 -22.35 -28.74
CA THR A 441 -9.90 -23.22 -29.35
C THR A 441 -10.10 -24.40 -28.42
N VAL A 442 -11.32 -24.60 -27.90
CA VAL A 442 -11.62 -25.72 -27.00
C VAL A 442 -12.28 -26.85 -27.79
N PRO A 443 -11.61 -28.02 -27.95
CA PRO A 443 -12.20 -29.17 -28.63
C PRO A 443 -13.49 -29.62 -27.92
N GLY A 444 -14.60 -29.71 -28.65
CA GLY A 444 -15.90 -30.12 -28.14
C GLY A 444 -16.84 -28.98 -27.71
N TRP A 445 -16.39 -27.72 -27.77
CA TRP A 445 -17.25 -26.55 -27.56
C TRP A 445 -17.80 -25.96 -28.86
N ALA A 446 -17.53 -26.62 -29.99
CA ALA A 446 -18.20 -26.30 -31.24
C ALA A 446 -19.71 -26.53 -31.09
N GLY A 447 -20.51 -25.50 -31.37
CA GLY A 447 -21.96 -25.48 -31.22
C GLY A 447 -22.46 -25.22 -29.79
N THR A 448 -21.58 -25.00 -28.80
CA THR A 448 -21.98 -24.68 -27.43
C THR A 448 -21.93 -23.17 -27.18
N THR A 449 -22.88 -22.66 -26.40
CA THR A 449 -22.89 -21.26 -25.93
C THR A 449 -22.30 -21.19 -24.52
N VAL A 450 -21.04 -21.59 -24.37
CA VAL A 450 -20.33 -21.35 -23.11
C VAL A 450 -19.98 -19.87 -23.09
N LEU A 451 -20.45 -19.16 -22.06
CA LEU A 451 -20.11 -17.76 -21.83
C LEU A 451 -19.21 -17.71 -20.59
N PRO A 452 -18.13 -16.92 -20.59
CA PRO A 452 -17.31 -16.69 -19.41
C PRO A 452 -18.18 -16.06 -18.34
N MET A 453 -18.01 -16.53 -17.11
CA MET A 453 -18.81 -16.06 -15.99
C MET A 453 -18.15 -14.86 -15.30
N ALA A 454 -16.82 -14.73 -15.40
CA ALA A 454 -16.10 -13.59 -14.86
C ALA A 454 -14.78 -13.32 -15.61
N VAL A 455 -14.32 -12.06 -15.53
CA VAL A 455 -13.00 -11.62 -15.94
C VAL A 455 -12.34 -10.85 -14.79
N GLY A 456 -11.06 -11.12 -14.58
CA GLY A 456 -10.24 -10.46 -13.57
C GLY A 456 -8.87 -11.11 -13.47
N ASP A 457 -7.91 -10.45 -12.81
CA ASP A 457 -6.60 -11.04 -12.53
C ASP A 457 -6.74 -12.07 -11.40
N PHE A 458 -6.92 -13.34 -11.77
CA PHE A 458 -7.14 -14.44 -10.81
C PHE A 458 -5.82 -15.04 -10.34
N ASN A 459 -4.75 -14.89 -11.12
CA ASN A 459 -3.44 -15.48 -10.84
C ASN A 459 -2.41 -14.47 -10.26
N GLY A 460 -2.70 -13.16 -10.33
CA GLY A 460 -1.91 -12.07 -9.79
C GLY A 460 -0.78 -11.55 -10.69
N ASP A 461 -0.72 -11.95 -11.97
CA ASP A 461 0.33 -11.56 -12.92
C ASP A 461 0.13 -10.18 -13.55
N GLY A 462 -0.97 -9.51 -13.22
CA GLY A 462 -1.33 -8.20 -13.75
C GLY A 462 -2.07 -8.24 -15.08
N LYS A 463 -2.45 -9.43 -15.57
CA LYS A 463 -3.30 -9.63 -16.75
C LYS A 463 -4.69 -10.08 -16.38
N SER A 464 -5.63 -9.87 -17.27
CA SER A 464 -7.00 -10.33 -17.11
C SER A 464 -7.08 -11.83 -17.44
N ASP A 465 -7.56 -12.62 -16.50
CA ASP A 465 -7.92 -14.02 -16.68
C ASP A 465 -9.44 -14.16 -16.89
N VAL A 466 -9.87 -15.33 -17.35
CA VAL A 466 -11.28 -15.67 -17.62
C VAL A 466 -11.67 -16.92 -16.80
N LEU A 467 -12.85 -16.88 -16.16
CA LEU A 467 -13.42 -17.99 -15.37
C LEU A 467 -14.72 -18.54 -15.97
#